data_AF-A0A1S0TQN4-F1
#
_entry.id   AF-A0A1S0TQN4-F1
#
_cell.length_a   1.000
_cell.length_b   1.000
_cell.length_c   1.000
_cell.angle_alpha   90.00
_cell.angle_beta   90.00
_cell.angle_gamma   90.00
#
_symmetry.space_group_name_H-M   'P 1'
#
loop_
_entity.id
_entity.type
_entity.pdbx_description
1 polymer ?
#
loop_
_entity_poly.entity_id
_entity_poly.type
_entity_poly.pdbx_seq_one_letter_code
_entity_poly.pdbx_strand_id
1 'polypeptide(L)'
;MVAYCTRAIQRLFPSAVTCESLFIPMYRTIAMSQRSFSDRYYTKKHEWVIVEGNTAVVGISDFAQAALGDIVYAELPEIGKELHAGDSAGAVESVKAASDIYSPISGTVTEKNIEIESNPSLINKSALSKGWLYKLKLKDANELKELMNEAAYEAFKKIEEAAH
;
A
#
# COMPACT_ATOMS: atom_id res chain seq x y z
N MET A 1 27.57 64.04 26.01
CA MET A 1 28.86 64.71 26.31
C MET A 1 29.76 63.63 26.91
N VAL A 2 30.65 63.01 26.11
CA VAL A 2 32.12 63.25 26.08
C VAL A 2 32.76 62.76 27.40
N ALA A 3 33.77 61.90 27.51
CA ALA A 3 34.73 61.27 26.62
C ALA A 3 35.64 60.32 27.45
N TYR A 4 36.15 59.26 26.81
CA TYR A 4 37.51 58.68 26.86
C TYR A 4 38.35 58.64 28.17
N CYS A 5 38.95 57.47 28.46
CA CYS A 5 40.43 57.27 28.54
C CYS A 5 40.77 55.89 29.17
N THR A 6 41.14 54.86 28.39
CA THR A 6 42.49 54.37 28.04
C THR A 6 43.36 53.67 29.12
N ARG A 7 43.94 52.55 28.64
CA ARG A 7 45.17 51.83 29.03
C ARG A 7 45.08 50.86 30.22
N ALA A 8 45.81 49.75 30.29
CA ALA A 8 46.54 48.87 29.37
C ALA A 8 47.31 47.86 30.27
N ILE A 9 47.48 46.59 29.83
CA ILE A 9 48.69 45.74 30.03
C ILE A 9 48.95 45.24 31.49
N GLN A 10 49.25 43.99 31.84
CA GLN A 10 49.60 42.73 31.16
C GLN A 10 49.45 41.56 32.16
N ARG A 11 49.06 40.39 31.61
CA ARG A 11 49.51 39.00 31.87
C ARG A 11 49.86 38.58 33.32
N LEU A 12 49.27 37.47 33.75
CA LEU A 12 49.96 36.20 34.04
C LEU A 12 48.92 35.08 34.30
N PHE A 13 48.87 34.10 33.38
CA PHE A 13 48.44 32.71 33.64
C PHE A 13 49.51 32.03 34.53
N PRO A 14 49.26 30.93 35.28
CA PRO A 14 48.47 29.77 34.82
C PRO A 14 47.69 28.93 35.87
N SER A 15 46.94 27.97 35.31
CA SER A 15 46.70 26.57 35.76
C SER A 15 45.82 26.27 36.98
N ALA A 16 44.64 25.72 36.71
CA ALA A 16 44.11 24.43 37.20
C ALA A 16 42.62 24.37 36.80
N VAL A 17 42.24 23.70 35.70
CA VAL A 17 41.77 22.30 35.64
C VAL A 17 40.84 21.91 36.80
N THR A 18 39.55 21.80 36.48
CA THR A 18 38.61 20.69 36.75
C THR A 18 37.24 21.20 36.28
N CYS A 19 36.81 20.92 35.05
CA CYS A 19 36.11 19.70 34.63
C CYS A 19 34.99 19.33 35.61
N GLU A 20 33.93 20.14 35.68
CA GLU A 20 32.61 19.64 36.07
C GLU A 20 31.80 19.45 34.81
N SER A 21 31.64 18.16 34.49
CA SER A 21 31.02 17.60 33.32
C SER A 21 29.53 17.97 33.24
N LEU A 22 29.18 18.74 32.21
CA LEU A 22 27.82 18.78 31.69
C LEU A 22 27.48 17.41 31.10
N PHE A 23 26.91 16.54 31.93
CA PHE A 23 26.27 15.31 31.48
C PHE A 23 24.93 15.68 30.82
N ILE A 24 24.98 16.02 29.53
CA ILE A 24 23.80 16.00 28.67
C ILE A 24 23.66 14.55 28.22
N PRO A 25 22.66 13.79 28.68
CA PRO A 25 22.42 12.49 28.08
C PRO A 25 21.83 12.75 26.70
N MET A 26 22.66 12.58 25.68
CA MET A 26 22.23 12.52 24.30
C MET A 26 21.52 11.17 24.10
N TYR A 27 20.29 11.04 24.60
CA TYR A 27 19.40 9.98 24.18
C TYR A 27 19.02 10.29 22.73
N ARG A 28 19.77 9.70 21.79
CA ARG A 28 19.42 9.71 20.37
C ARG A 28 18.11 8.93 20.23
N THR A 29 16.99 9.64 20.21
CA THR A 29 15.68 9.07 19.92
C THR A 29 15.79 8.38 18.55
N ILE A 30 15.79 7.05 18.53
CA ILE A 30 15.58 6.29 17.32
C ILE A 30 14.10 6.51 16.99
N ALA A 31 13.80 7.52 16.17
CA ALA A 31 12.53 7.57 15.49
C ALA A 31 12.51 6.34 14.56
N MET A 32 11.83 5.27 14.98
CA MET A 32 11.40 4.24 14.05
C MET A 32 10.49 4.95 13.06
N SER A 33 11.02 5.25 11.88
CA SER A 33 10.21 5.60 10.72
C SER A 33 9.18 4.48 10.60
N GLN A 34 7.94 4.75 10.96
CA GLN A 34 6.84 3.86 10.68
C GLN A 34 6.80 3.76 9.16
N ARG A 35 7.39 2.69 8.62
CA ARG A 35 7.09 2.26 7.26
C ARG A 35 5.59 2.01 7.26
N SER A 36 4.85 2.89 6.60
CA SER A 36 3.50 2.60 6.14
C SER A 36 3.61 1.41 5.20
N PHE A 37 3.59 0.19 5.74
CA PHE A 37 3.22 -0.97 4.98
C PHE A 37 1.72 -0.82 4.76
N SER A 38 1.31 -0.46 3.55
CA SER A 38 -0.11 -0.47 3.21
C SER A 38 -0.57 -1.92 3.31
N ASP A 39 -1.44 -2.21 4.27
CA ASP A 39 -1.96 -3.56 4.49
C ASP A 39 -2.79 -3.97 3.27
N ARG A 40 -2.51 -5.19 2.77
CA ARG A 40 -3.24 -5.81 1.68
C ARG A 40 -4.27 -6.77 2.25
N TYR A 41 -5.49 -6.62 1.79
CA TYR A 41 -6.61 -7.46 2.15
C TYR A 41 -7.06 -8.28 0.95
N TYR A 42 -7.70 -9.40 1.21
CA TYR A 42 -8.11 -10.38 0.21
C TYR A 42 -9.56 -10.81 0.39
N THR A 43 -10.20 -11.10 -0.72
CA THR A 43 -11.53 -11.73 -0.77
C THR A 43 -11.39 -13.24 -0.91
N LYS A 44 -12.51 -13.95 -0.69
CA LYS A 44 -12.59 -15.40 -0.96
C LYS A 44 -12.57 -15.72 -2.46
N LYS A 45 -12.80 -14.74 -3.32
CA LYS A 45 -12.75 -14.88 -4.79
C LYS A 45 -11.38 -14.51 -5.37
N HIS A 46 -10.35 -14.45 -4.51
CA HIS A 46 -8.96 -14.20 -4.89
C HIS A 46 -8.69 -12.81 -5.48
N GLU A 47 -9.53 -11.82 -5.17
CA GLU A 47 -9.21 -10.40 -5.39
C GLU A 47 -8.46 -9.84 -4.18
N TRP A 48 -7.64 -8.82 -4.42
CA TRP A 48 -6.95 -8.09 -3.37
C TRP A 48 -7.29 -6.61 -3.40
N VAL A 49 -7.21 -5.97 -2.24
CA VAL A 49 -7.34 -4.52 -2.08
C VAL A 49 -6.23 -3.97 -1.18
N ILE A 50 -5.65 -2.85 -1.58
CA ILE A 50 -4.71 -2.07 -0.78
C ILE A 50 -5.33 -0.70 -0.55
N VAL A 51 -5.38 -0.26 0.71
CA VAL A 51 -5.96 1.05 1.05
C VAL A 51 -4.85 2.05 1.34
N GLU A 52 -4.83 3.12 0.57
CA GLU A 52 -3.91 4.25 0.70
C GLU A 52 -4.72 5.51 1.03
N GLY A 53 -4.90 5.77 2.32
CA GLY A 53 -5.75 6.86 2.79
C GLY A 53 -7.22 6.62 2.44
N ASN A 54 -7.75 7.37 1.45
CA ASN A 54 -9.15 7.24 0.99
C ASN A 54 -9.27 6.55 -0.39
N THR A 55 -8.15 6.08 -0.95
CA THR A 55 -8.10 5.40 -2.23
C THR A 55 -7.81 3.94 -1.99
N ALA A 56 -8.64 3.07 -2.56
CA ALA A 56 -8.46 1.63 -2.54
C ALA A 56 -8.06 1.14 -3.92
N VAL A 57 -6.91 0.46 -4.02
CA VAL A 57 -6.41 -0.13 -5.25
C VAL A 57 -6.81 -1.59 -5.27
N VAL A 58 -7.47 -2.04 -6.34
CA VAL A 58 -8.00 -3.41 -6.47
C VAL A 58 -7.31 -4.15 -7.60
N GLY A 59 -7.07 -5.45 -7.43
CA GLY A 59 -6.60 -6.35 -8.47
C GLY A 59 -6.88 -7.82 -8.15
N ILE A 60 -6.39 -8.72 -9.00
CA ILE A 60 -6.46 -10.17 -8.75
C ILE A 60 -5.15 -10.71 -8.19
N SER A 61 -5.24 -11.74 -7.36
CA SER A 61 -4.07 -12.35 -6.74
C SER A 61 -3.27 -13.21 -7.72
N ASP A 62 -2.03 -13.53 -7.33
CA ASP A 62 -1.17 -14.43 -8.11
C ASP A 62 -1.77 -15.83 -8.30
N PHE A 63 -2.51 -16.32 -7.31
CA PHE A 63 -3.22 -17.60 -7.38
C PHE A 63 -4.31 -17.57 -8.47
N ALA A 64 -5.08 -16.48 -8.54
CA ALA A 64 -6.15 -16.32 -9.53
C ALA A 64 -5.60 -16.29 -10.96
N GLN A 65 -4.57 -15.48 -11.22
CA GLN A 65 -3.99 -15.40 -12.57
C GLN A 65 -3.37 -16.74 -12.99
N ALA A 66 -2.74 -17.46 -12.06
CA ALA A 66 -2.15 -18.77 -12.34
C ALA A 66 -3.22 -19.81 -12.70
N ALA A 67 -4.36 -19.79 -12.00
CA ALA A 67 -5.50 -20.67 -12.29
C ALA A 67 -6.14 -20.36 -13.66
N LEU A 68 -6.25 -19.07 -14.02
CA LEU A 68 -6.77 -18.65 -15.32
C LEU A 68 -5.81 -18.95 -16.48
N GLY A 69 -4.50 -18.92 -16.23
CA GLY A 69 -3.46 -19.04 -17.25
C GLY A 69 -3.25 -17.72 -18.01
N ASP A 70 -2.86 -17.80 -19.28
CA ASP A 70 -2.51 -16.62 -20.07
C ASP A 70 -3.73 -15.72 -20.33
N ILE A 71 -3.74 -14.55 -19.68
CA ILE A 71 -4.83 -13.57 -19.79
C ILE A 71 -4.68 -12.81 -21.10
N VAL A 72 -5.76 -12.82 -21.88
CA VAL A 72 -5.81 -12.22 -23.23
C VAL A 72 -6.73 -11.01 -23.30
N TYR A 73 -7.62 -10.85 -22.32
CA TYR A 73 -8.55 -9.72 -22.25
C TYR A 73 -8.93 -9.39 -20.81
N ALA A 74 -9.21 -8.11 -20.56
CA ALA A 74 -9.71 -7.63 -19.29
C ALA A 74 -10.69 -6.48 -19.52
N GLU A 75 -11.90 -6.62 -18.98
CA GLU A 75 -12.93 -5.59 -18.93
C GLU A 75 -12.84 -4.88 -17.57
N LEU A 76 -12.61 -3.57 -17.60
CA LEU A 76 -12.47 -2.73 -16.41
C LEU A 76 -13.72 -1.86 -16.23
N PRO A 77 -14.08 -1.50 -14.99
CA PRO A 77 -15.21 -0.61 -14.74
C PRO A 77 -14.94 0.81 -15.27
N GLU A 78 -16.03 1.48 -15.66
CA GLU A 78 -15.98 2.89 -16.05
C GLU A 78 -15.69 3.82 -14.85
N ILE A 79 -14.94 4.89 -15.12
CA ILE A 79 -14.64 5.91 -14.12
C ILE A 79 -15.94 6.63 -13.74
N GLY A 80 -16.17 6.81 -12.45
CA GLY A 80 -17.39 7.40 -11.89
C GLY A 80 -18.50 6.39 -11.59
N LYS A 81 -18.34 5.11 -11.95
CA LYS A 81 -19.29 4.06 -11.55
C LYS A 81 -19.27 3.88 -10.03
N GLU A 82 -20.44 3.85 -9.42
CA GLU A 82 -20.61 3.42 -8.04
C GLU A 82 -20.69 1.89 -7.99
N LEU A 83 -19.90 1.28 -7.12
CA LEU A 83 -19.87 -0.15 -6.87
C LEU A 83 -20.11 -0.40 -5.39
N HIS A 84 -20.94 -1.38 -5.07
CA HIS A 84 -21.09 -1.92 -3.73
C HIS A 84 -20.20 -3.14 -3.52
N ALA A 85 -19.88 -3.47 -2.28
CA ALA A 85 -19.17 -4.70 -1.95
C ALA A 85 -19.92 -5.92 -2.52
N GLY A 86 -19.23 -6.73 -3.32
CA GLY A 86 -19.79 -7.89 -4.01
C GLY A 86 -20.43 -7.60 -5.37
N ASP A 87 -20.50 -6.35 -5.83
CA ASP A 87 -20.96 -6.03 -7.18
C ASP A 87 -19.93 -6.46 -8.24
N SER A 88 -20.42 -6.79 -9.44
CA SER A 88 -19.54 -7.03 -10.59
C SER A 88 -18.93 -5.71 -11.08
N ALA A 89 -17.60 -5.64 -10.99
CA ALA A 89 -16.81 -4.52 -11.46
C ALA A 89 -16.42 -4.68 -12.94
N GLY A 90 -16.20 -5.91 -13.39
CA GLY A 90 -15.75 -6.24 -14.74
C GLY A 90 -15.43 -7.74 -14.86
N ALA A 91 -14.57 -8.11 -15.80
CA ALA A 91 -14.20 -9.50 -16.04
C ALA A 91 -12.77 -9.63 -16.57
N VAL A 92 -12.14 -10.78 -16.36
CA VAL A 92 -10.86 -11.16 -16.96
C VAL A 92 -11.04 -12.45 -17.75
N GLU A 93 -10.48 -12.49 -18.95
CA GLU A 93 -10.60 -13.64 -19.84
C GLU A 93 -9.22 -14.14 -20.27
N SER A 94 -9.06 -15.45 -20.22
CA SER A 94 -7.93 -16.20 -20.72
C SER A 94 -8.34 -17.10 -21.88
N VAL A 95 -7.38 -17.78 -22.48
CA VAL A 95 -7.66 -18.82 -23.49
C VAL A 95 -8.32 -20.08 -22.91
N LYS A 96 -8.43 -20.17 -21.58
CA LYS A 96 -8.94 -21.36 -20.87
C LYS A 96 -10.25 -21.09 -20.14
N ALA A 97 -10.44 -19.88 -19.62
CA ALA A 97 -11.55 -19.53 -18.76
C ALA A 97 -11.83 -18.02 -18.79
N ALA A 98 -13.04 -17.65 -18.38
CA ALA A 98 -13.41 -16.28 -18.06
C ALA A 98 -13.84 -16.23 -16.60
N SER A 99 -13.46 -15.17 -15.89
CA SER A 99 -13.87 -14.93 -14.51
C SER A 99 -14.31 -13.49 -14.34
N ASP A 100 -15.50 -13.33 -13.74
CA ASP A 100 -15.96 -12.02 -13.28
C ASP A 100 -15.08 -11.52 -12.14
N ILE A 101 -14.89 -10.21 -12.08
CA ILE A 101 -14.20 -9.51 -11.01
C ILE A 101 -15.21 -8.78 -10.16
N TYR A 102 -15.17 -9.03 -8.85
CA TYR A 102 -16.09 -8.43 -7.90
C TYR A 102 -15.42 -7.29 -7.13
N SER A 103 -16.21 -6.30 -6.70
CA SER A 103 -15.71 -5.23 -5.86
C SER A 103 -15.53 -5.73 -4.42
N PRO A 104 -14.33 -5.64 -3.83
CA PRO A 104 -14.09 -6.08 -2.45
C PRO A 104 -14.77 -5.17 -1.42
N ILE A 105 -14.99 -3.90 -1.78
CA ILE A 105 -15.55 -2.86 -0.92
C ILE A 105 -16.47 -1.94 -1.74
N SER A 106 -17.31 -1.19 -1.04
CA SER A 106 -18.18 -0.17 -1.59
C SER A 106 -17.41 1.13 -1.85
N GLY A 107 -17.58 1.70 -3.04
CA GLY A 107 -16.90 2.93 -3.44
C GLY A 107 -17.26 3.42 -4.83
N THR A 108 -16.64 4.54 -5.23
CA THR A 108 -16.77 5.10 -6.58
C THR A 108 -15.47 4.91 -7.33
N VAL A 109 -15.52 4.39 -8.56
CA VAL A 109 -14.32 4.19 -9.39
C VAL A 109 -13.69 5.53 -9.75
N THR A 110 -12.44 5.75 -9.36
CA THR A 110 -11.70 6.99 -9.64
C THR A 110 -10.73 6.85 -10.80
N GLU A 111 -10.21 5.64 -11.02
CA GLU A 111 -9.16 5.39 -12.01
C GLU A 111 -9.24 3.93 -12.47
N LYS A 112 -8.96 3.69 -13.75
CA LYS A 112 -8.79 2.34 -14.32
C LYS A 112 -7.43 2.21 -14.98
N ASN A 113 -6.86 1.01 -14.97
CA ASN A 113 -5.53 0.78 -15.54
C ASN A 113 -5.61 0.54 -17.06
N ILE A 114 -5.49 1.62 -17.83
CA ILE A 114 -5.53 1.59 -19.30
C ILE A 114 -4.39 0.75 -19.90
N GLU A 115 -3.27 0.58 -19.17
CA GLU A 115 -2.17 -0.28 -19.62
C GLU A 115 -2.61 -1.75 -19.74
N ILE A 116 -3.51 -2.21 -18.87
CA ILE A 116 -4.04 -3.57 -18.90
C ILE A 116 -4.97 -3.79 -20.08
N GLU A 117 -5.78 -2.80 -20.47
CA GLU A 117 -6.64 -2.89 -21.65
C GLU A 117 -5.81 -3.10 -22.93
N SER A 118 -4.61 -2.49 -23.00
CA SER A 118 -3.69 -2.63 -24.13
C SER A 118 -2.76 -3.85 -24.02
N ASN A 119 -2.42 -4.26 -22.79
CA ASN A 119 -1.50 -5.36 -22.51
C ASN A 119 -1.97 -6.21 -21.31
N PRO A 120 -2.95 -7.12 -21.51
CA PRO A 120 -3.50 -7.94 -20.44
C PRO A 120 -2.47 -8.88 -19.78
N SER A 121 -1.40 -9.25 -20.50
CA SER A 121 -0.30 -10.09 -19.98
C SER A 121 0.43 -9.49 -18.76
N LEU A 122 0.25 -8.19 -18.51
CA LEU A 122 0.78 -7.51 -17.33
C LEU A 122 0.23 -8.12 -16.04
N ILE A 123 -1.02 -8.59 -16.05
CA ILE A 123 -1.65 -9.26 -14.91
C ILE A 123 -0.88 -10.55 -14.55
N ASN A 124 -0.54 -11.36 -15.55
CA ASN A 124 0.24 -12.58 -15.32
C ASN A 124 1.67 -12.28 -14.81
N LYS A 125 2.30 -11.22 -15.31
CA LYS A 125 3.69 -10.86 -14.95
C LYS A 125 3.81 -10.18 -13.58
N SER A 126 2.78 -9.48 -13.14
CA SER A 126 2.87 -8.52 -12.03
C SER A 126 1.53 -8.29 -11.33
N ALA A 127 0.78 -9.35 -11.04
CA ALA A 127 -0.57 -9.32 -10.45
C ALA A 127 -0.69 -8.41 -9.22
N LEU A 128 0.31 -8.42 -8.33
CA LEU A 128 0.29 -7.70 -7.06
C LEU A 128 0.86 -6.27 -7.13
N SER A 129 1.44 -5.88 -8.28
CA SER A 129 2.11 -4.59 -8.47
C SER A 129 1.52 -3.83 -9.65
N LYS A 130 2.04 -4.03 -10.86
CA LYS A 130 1.58 -3.34 -12.08
C LYS A 130 0.23 -3.83 -12.60
N GLY A 131 -0.19 -5.03 -12.19
CA GLY A 131 -1.45 -5.67 -12.57
C GLY A 131 -2.68 -5.23 -11.77
N TRP A 132 -2.65 -4.05 -11.15
CA TRP A 132 -3.85 -3.47 -10.53
C TRP A 132 -4.88 -3.13 -11.61
N LEU A 133 -6.16 -3.36 -11.33
CA LEU A 133 -7.23 -3.24 -12.33
C LEU A 133 -7.86 -1.84 -12.29
N TYR A 134 -8.29 -1.42 -11.11
CA TYR A 134 -8.95 -0.13 -10.90
C TYR A 134 -8.73 0.38 -9.48
N LYS A 135 -9.02 1.67 -9.29
CA LYS A 135 -9.00 2.33 -7.98
C LYS A 135 -10.39 2.84 -7.63
N LEU A 136 -10.73 2.71 -6.37
CA LEU A 136 -11.98 3.15 -5.78
C LEU A 136 -11.73 4.26 -4.75
N LYS A 137 -12.66 5.19 -4.67
CA LYS A 137 -12.82 6.06 -3.51
C LYS A 137 -13.66 5.31 -2.48
N LEU A 138 -13.06 5.02 -1.33
CA LEU A 138 -13.67 4.23 -0.27
C LEU A 138 -14.87 4.98 0.35
N LYS A 139 -16.00 4.28 0.50
CA LYS A 139 -17.25 4.83 1.07
C LYS A 139 -17.47 4.39 2.52
N ASP A 140 -17.17 3.13 2.85
CA ASP A 140 -17.22 2.59 4.21
C ASP A 140 -15.93 1.83 4.54
N ALA A 141 -15.27 2.21 5.63
CA ALA A 141 -14.03 1.59 6.08
C ALA A 141 -14.26 0.32 6.92
N ASN A 142 -15.50 0.07 7.36
CA ASN A 142 -15.82 -1.10 8.16
C ASN A 142 -15.80 -2.40 7.35
N GLU A 143 -16.08 -2.33 6.05
CA GLU A 143 -16.05 -3.48 5.14
C GLU A 143 -14.66 -4.14 5.08
N LEU A 144 -13.58 -3.38 5.32
CA LEU A 144 -12.22 -3.92 5.36
C LEU A 144 -12.02 -4.97 6.47
N LYS A 145 -12.82 -4.91 7.55
CA LYS A 145 -12.74 -5.87 8.66
C LYS A 145 -13.29 -7.24 8.29
N GLU A 146 -14.10 -7.33 7.25
CA GLU A 146 -14.68 -8.58 6.75
C GLU A 146 -13.72 -9.30 5.80
N LEU A 147 -12.69 -8.61 5.32
CA LEU A 147 -11.69 -9.14 4.41
C LEU A 147 -10.58 -9.89 5.14
N MET A 148 -9.93 -10.80 4.41
CA MET A 148 -8.82 -11.59 4.93
C MET A 148 -7.52 -10.80 4.84
N ASN A 149 -6.68 -10.87 5.87
CA ASN A 149 -5.29 -10.41 5.75
C ASN A 149 -4.43 -11.46 5.01
N GLU A 150 -3.19 -11.12 4.69
CA GLU A 150 -2.25 -12.00 3.99
C GLU A 150 -2.13 -13.39 4.65
N ALA A 151 -1.97 -13.44 5.98
CA ALA A 151 -1.81 -14.70 6.71
C ALA A 151 -3.06 -15.59 6.64
N ALA A 152 -4.26 -15.00 6.76
CA ALA A 152 -5.52 -15.71 6.62
C ALA A 152 -5.73 -16.20 5.18
N TYR A 153 -5.34 -15.39 4.19
CA TYR A 153 -5.42 -15.75 2.78
C TYR A 153 -4.48 -16.90 2.40
N GLU A 154 -3.25 -16.92 2.93
CA GLU A 154 -2.34 -18.05 2.74
C GLU A 154 -2.88 -19.36 3.32
N ALA A 155 -3.50 -19.31 4.49
CA ALA A 155 -4.16 -20.47 5.08
C ALA A 155 -5.35 -20.92 4.23
N PHE A 156 -6.16 -19.97 3.73
CA PHE A 156 -7.29 -20.24 2.85
C PHE A 156 -6.86 -20.96 1.55
N LYS A 157 -5.83 -20.43 0.86
CA LYS A 157 -5.29 -21.06 -0.37
C LYS A 157 -4.88 -22.52 -0.15
N LYS A 158 -4.17 -22.81 0.94
CA LYS A 158 -3.72 -24.18 1.27
C LYS A 158 -4.89 -25.14 1.50
N ILE A 159 -5.98 -24.65 2.07
CA ILE A 159 -7.19 -25.44 2.29
C ILE A 159 -7.88 -25.73 0.96
N GLU A 160 -8.00 -24.73 0.07
CA GLU A 160 -8.60 -24.93 -1.25
C GLU A 160 -7.75 -25.85 -2.15
N GLU A 161 -6.42 -25.68 -2.17
CA GLU A 161 -5.52 -26.57 -2.89
C GLU A 161 -5.60 -28.02 -2.41
N ALA A 162 -5.86 -28.24 -1.11
CA ALA A 162 -6.02 -29.59 -0.56
C ALA A 162 -7.42 -30.20 -0.83
N ALA A 163 -8.40 -29.38 -1.23
CA ALA A 163 -9.76 -29.81 -1.54
C ALA A 163 -9.95 -30.20 -3.02
N HIS A 164 -8.98 -29.87 -3.88
CA HIS A 164 -8.98 -30.15 -5.32
C HIS A 164 -7.93 -31.21 -5.70
#